data_AF-A0AAE4MIJ8-F1
#
_entry.id   AF-A0AAE4MIJ8-F1
#
_cell.length_a   1.000
_cell.length_b   1.000
_cell.length_c   1.000
_cell.angle_alpha   90.00
_cell.angle_beta   90.00
_cell.angle_gamma   90.00
#
_symmetry.space_group_name_H-M   'P 1'
#
loop_
_entity.id
_entity.type
_entity.pdbx_description
1 polymer ?
#
loop_
_entity_poly.entity_id
_entity_poly.type
_entity_poly.pdbx_seq_one_letter_code
_entity_poly.pdbx_strand_id
1 'polypeptide(L)'
;MTKTAKPTEKSEKTKNKSAAPKETKEVNKGGRKPIEKKEPVAQKEIPAEFDDEFLDHFDEDRISESTQIFSAISSDMRQRMIQLISEDSRHISSIARELNISVPVAAKHIKILEDAGLIERKIFGKTHVLSLKKNSFNTAFDAFAPVKKLEVEKGTTLMEAFKSVAIVEVKNIGGRNFIVAADGEEGYFLYEVNGKLIDKRAEEFVLEEDAVVSWKRLEPVTKKKLVVSVKK
;
A
#
# COMPACT_ATOMS: atom_id res chain seq x y z
N MET A 1 -53.61 -6.80 -58.40
CA MET A 1 -53.93 -5.81 -59.47
C MET A 1 -53.78 -4.44 -58.81
N THR A 2 -52.94 -3.50 -59.19
CA THR A 2 -52.08 -3.29 -60.37
C THR A 2 -50.94 -2.32 -59.98
N LYS A 3 -49.78 -2.51 -60.62
CA LYS A 3 -48.61 -1.60 -60.71
C LYS A 3 -49.00 -0.18 -61.15
N THR A 4 -48.11 0.80 -60.93
CA THR A 4 -47.46 1.71 -61.93
C THR A 4 -46.62 2.75 -61.15
N ALA A 5 -45.29 2.67 -61.09
CA ALA A 5 -44.22 3.17 -61.99
C ALA A 5 -43.75 4.64 -61.75
N LYS A 6 -42.41 4.74 -61.60
CA LYS A 6 -41.43 5.87 -61.57
C LYS A 6 -41.46 6.74 -62.87
N PRO A 7 -40.48 7.63 -63.19
CA PRO A 7 -39.53 8.51 -62.45
C PRO A 7 -39.41 9.94 -63.08
N THR A 8 -38.52 10.84 -62.58
CA THR A 8 -37.57 11.74 -63.32
C THR A 8 -36.94 12.75 -62.33
N GLU A 9 -35.65 12.68 -61.95
CA GLU A 9 -34.39 13.17 -62.58
C GLU A 9 -33.98 14.62 -62.21
N LYS A 10 -32.73 14.76 -61.69
CA LYS A 10 -31.67 15.81 -61.79
C LYS A 10 -32.09 17.28 -61.99
N SER A 11 -31.41 18.32 -61.53
CA SER A 11 -30.14 18.58 -60.83
C SER A 11 -30.05 20.11 -60.74
N GLU A 12 -29.53 20.73 -59.66
CA GLU A 12 -28.73 21.95 -59.83
C GLU A 12 -27.90 22.30 -58.60
N LYS A 13 -26.64 22.62 -58.88
CA LYS A 13 -25.64 23.14 -57.94
C LYS A 13 -25.87 24.64 -57.78
N THR A 14 -25.76 25.16 -56.57
CA THR A 14 -25.21 26.51 -56.35
C THR A 14 -24.33 26.55 -55.11
N LYS A 15 -23.07 26.87 -55.37
CA LYS A 15 -22.03 27.32 -54.42
C LYS A 15 -22.33 28.79 -54.13
N ASN A 16 -22.30 29.23 -52.87
CA ASN A 16 -21.78 30.57 -52.59
C ASN A 16 -21.09 30.67 -51.22
N LYS A 17 -20.00 31.43 -51.22
CA LYS A 17 -19.03 31.64 -50.14
C LYS A 17 -19.39 32.90 -49.31
N SER A 18 -18.83 32.92 -48.10
CA SER A 18 -18.30 34.11 -47.37
C SER A 18 -19.26 34.91 -46.49
N ALA A 19 -19.03 34.89 -45.17
CA ALA A 19 -18.40 35.99 -44.43
C ALA A 19 -18.36 35.70 -42.91
N ALA A 20 -17.24 36.05 -42.28
CA ALA A 20 -16.98 35.93 -40.83
C ALA A 20 -17.73 36.98 -40.00
N PRO A 21 -17.69 36.87 -38.66
CA PRO A 21 -17.06 37.95 -37.90
C PRO A 21 -15.96 37.48 -36.93
N LYS A 22 -15.03 38.41 -36.71
CA LYS A 22 -13.83 38.36 -35.89
C LYS A 22 -14.13 38.52 -34.39
N GLU A 23 -13.21 37.94 -33.59
CA GLU A 23 -12.68 38.37 -32.27
C GLU A 23 -13.68 38.74 -31.17
N THR A 24 -13.63 38.08 -30.01
CA THR A 24 -12.70 38.51 -28.95
C THR A 24 -12.05 37.35 -28.17
N LYS A 25 -10.76 37.58 -27.86
CA LYS A 25 -9.94 36.82 -26.92
C LYS A 25 -10.49 37.01 -25.50
N GLU A 26 -10.65 35.93 -24.76
CA GLU A 26 -10.44 35.97 -23.31
C GLU A 26 -9.60 34.77 -22.89
N VAL A 27 -8.32 35.09 -22.65
CA VAL A 27 -7.32 34.20 -22.09
C VAL A 27 -7.63 34.06 -20.60
N ASN A 28 -8.36 33.02 -20.20
CA ASN A 28 -8.44 32.68 -18.78
C ASN A 28 -7.30 31.71 -18.43
N LYS A 29 -6.18 32.29 -17.99
CA LYS A 29 -5.08 31.59 -17.31
C LYS A 29 -5.54 31.17 -15.91
N GLY A 30 -6.41 30.17 -15.84
CA GLY A 30 -6.65 29.40 -14.61
C GLY A 30 -5.53 28.39 -14.45
N GLY A 31 -4.44 28.81 -13.78
CA GLY A 31 -3.30 27.95 -13.48
C GLY A 31 -3.76 26.65 -12.82
N ARG A 32 -3.46 25.52 -13.46
CA ARG A 32 -3.46 24.21 -12.79
C ARG A 32 -2.46 24.35 -11.65
N LYS A 33 -2.92 24.38 -10.39
CA LYS A 33 -2.02 24.06 -9.27
C LYS A 33 -1.44 22.68 -9.59
N PRO A 34 -0.11 22.52 -9.60
CA PRO A 34 0.50 21.21 -9.72
C PRO A 34 -0.14 20.31 -8.66
N ILE A 35 -0.57 19.12 -9.08
CA ILE A 35 -0.91 18.06 -8.15
C ILE A 35 0.36 17.85 -7.33
N GLU A 36 0.33 18.26 -6.06
CA GLU A 36 1.39 17.94 -5.10
C GLU A 36 1.58 16.43 -5.17
N LYS A 37 2.73 16.04 -5.72
CA LYS A 37 3.24 14.69 -5.53
C LYS A 37 3.36 14.56 -4.02
N LYS A 38 2.48 13.79 -3.37
CA LYS A 38 2.76 13.33 -2.02
C LYS A 38 4.14 12.70 -2.09
N GLU A 39 5.05 13.24 -1.30
CA GLU A 39 6.44 12.80 -1.24
C GLU A 39 6.48 11.28 -1.09
N PRO A 40 7.47 10.59 -1.70
CA PRO A 40 7.72 9.21 -1.36
C PRO A 40 7.82 9.10 0.16
N VAL A 41 7.25 8.05 0.75
CA VAL A 41 7.44 7.70 2.16
C VAL A 41 8.90 7.98 2.49
N ALA A 42 9.12 8.95 3.39
CA ALA A 42 10.45 9.48 3.65
C ALA A 42 11.40 8.31 3.84
N GLN A 43 12.54 8.34 3.14
CA GLN A 43 13.66 7.54 3.57
C GLN A 43 13.90 7.99 5.01
N LYS A 44 13.72 7.11 6.00
CA LYS A 44 14.20 7.41 7.35
C LYS A 44 15.70 7.59 7.19
N GLU A 45 16.16 8.84 7.17
CA GLU A 45 17.57 9.16 7.14
C GLU A 45 18.20 8.45 8.33
N ILE A 46 19.23 7.67 8.06
CA ILE A 46 19.98 7.01 9.12
C ILE A 46 20.63 8.15 9.91
N PRO A 47 20.37 8.28 11.21
CA PRO A 47 20.97 9.34 12.00
C PRO A 47 22.49 9.21 12.00
N ALA A 48 23.16 10.32 12.30
CA ALA A 48 24.61 10.30 12.46
C ALA A 48 25.06 9.45 13.66
N GLU A 49 24.21 9.25 14.68
CA GLU A 49 24.51 8.51 15.90
C GLU A 49 23.30 7.67 16.38
N PHE A 50 23.56 6.46 16.88
CA PHE A 50 22.56 5.53 17.45
C PHE A 50 22.59 5.59 18.99
N ASP A 51 22.33 6.78 19.51
CA ASP A 51 22.27 7.07 20.95
C ASP A 51 20.90 6.75 21.57
N ASP A 52 20.78 6.94 22.88
CA ASP A 52 19.53 6.67 23.61
C ASP A 52 18.41 7.64 23.17
N GLU A 53 18.76 8.88 22.79
CA GLU A 53 17.81 9.88 22.28
C GLU A 53 17.20 9.46 20.94
N PHE A 54 18.01 8.86 20.05
CA PHE A 54 17.49 8.27 18.81
C PHE A 54 16.51 7.14 19.07
N LEU A 55 16.80 6.23 20.02
CA LEU A 55 15.91 5.12 20.35
C LEU A 55 14.56 5.61 20.87
N ASP A 56 14.55 6.63 21.74
CA ASP A 56 13.33 7.23 22.27
C ASP A 56 12.45 7.84 21.16
N HIS A 57 13.04 8.64 20.25
CA HIS A 57 12.31 9.23 19.13
C HIS A 57 11.86 8.17 18.11
N PHE A 58 12.69 7.15 17.88
CA PHE A 58 12.39 6.04 16.97
C PHE A 58 11.18 5.24 17.44
N ASP A 59 11.02 5.05 18.75
CA ASP A 59 9.86 4.40 19.35
C ASP A 59 8.62 5.31 19.40
N GLU A 60 8.78 6.62 19.64
CA GLU A 60 7.65 7.56 19.65
C GLU A 60 6.91 7.63 18.30
N ASP A 61 7.66 7.66 17.20
CA ASP A 61 7.11 7.60 15.83
C ASP A 61 6.28 6.33 15.61
N ARG A 62 6.79 5.17 16.06
CA ARG A 62 6.12 3.86 15.90
C ARG A 62 4.84 3.80 16.74
N ILE A 63 4.86 4.33 17.96
CA ILE A 63 3.69 4.41 18.84
C ILE A 63 2.61 5.29 18.21
N SER A 64 2.99 6.42 17.60
CA SER A 64 2.06 7.32 16.92
C SER A 64 1.38 6.65 15.72
N GLU A 65 2.14 5.98 14.85
CA GLU A 65 1.59 5.22 13.71
C GLU A 65 0.65 4.09 14.16
N SER A 66 1.07 3.32 15.16
CA SER A 66 0.26 2.24 15.76
C SER A 66 -1.07 2.78 16.32
N THR A 67 -1.02 3.92 17.02
CA THR A 67 -2.20 4.59 17.58
C THR A 67 -3.19 5.01 16.49
N GLN A 68 -2.70 5.57 15.37
CA GLN A 68 -3.56 5.95 14.25
C GLN A 68 -4.27 4.73 13.65
N ILE A 69 -3.57 3.62 13.46
CA ILE A 69 -4.15 2.38 12.94
C ILE A 69 -5.19 1.83 13.91
N PHE A 70 -4.87 1.71 15.21
CA PHE A 70 -5.81 1.18 16.21
C PHE A 70 -7.06 2.03 16.35
N SER A 71 -6.90 3.35 16.37
CA SER A 71 -8.02 4.28 16.34
C SER A 71 -8.87 4.13 15.07
N ALA A 72 -8.23 3.96 13.90
CA ALA A 72 -8.93 3.76 12.65
C ALA A 72 -9.68 2.42 12.57
N ILE A 73 -9.27 1.37 13.29
CA ILE A 73 -9.96 0.06 13.25
C ILE A 73 -10.91 -0.16 14.43
N SER A 74 -10.91 0.68 15.46
CA SER A 74 -11.80 0.56 16.63
C SER A 74 -13.30 0.75 16.34
N SER A 75 -13.69 1.02 15.09
CA SER A 75 -15.09 1.19 14.68
C SER A 75 -15.57 0.00 13.86
N ASP A 76 -16.67 -0.63 14.32
CA ASP A 76 -17.36 -1.72 13.61
C ASP A 76 -17.68 -1.37 12.15
N MET A 77 -18.11 -0.14 11.88
CA MET A 77 -18.41 0.32 10.52
C MET A 77 -17.17 0.30 9.62
N ARG A 78 -16.02 0.76 10.15
CA ARG A 78 -14.75 0.78 9.41
C ARG A 78 -14.20 -0.64 9.23
N GLN A 79 -14.35 -1.52 10.21
CA GLN A 79 -14.01 -2.93 10.07
C GLN A 79 -14.83 -3.61 8.97
N ARG A 80 -16.15 -3.35 8.89
CA ARG A 80 -16.99 -3.84 7.79
C ARG A 80 -16.54 -3.29 6.43
N MET A 81 -16.18 -2.01 6.35
CA MET A 81 -15.63 -1.44 5.11
C MET A 81 -14.33 -2.14 4.68
N ILE A 82 -13.42 -2.39 5.62
CA ILE A 82 -12.17 -3.12 5.37
C ILE A 82 -12.47 -4.52 4.84
N GLN A 83 -13.43 -5.24 5.44
CA GLN A 83 -13.86 -6.57 4.97
C GLN A 83 -14.35 -6.53 3.53
N LEU A 84 -15.20 -5.56 3.17
CA LEU A 84 -15.69 -5.43 1.79
C LEU A 84 -14.56 -5.13 0.79
N ILE A 85 -13.60 -4.28 1.17
CA ILE A 85 -12.47 -3.87 0.32
C ILE A 85 -11.40 -4.99 0.22
N SER A 86 -11.30 -5.88 1.20
CA SER A 86 -10.31 -6.96 1.20
C SER A 86 -10.70 -8.11 0.27
N GLU A 87 -12.00 -8.29 0.01
CA GLU A 87 -12.50 -9.25 -0.98
C GLU A 87 -12.13 -8.80 -2.40
N ASP A 88 -12.44 -7.55 -2.75
CA ASP A 88 -12.19 -6.98 -4.06
C ASP A 88 -12.06 -5.45 -3.98
N SER A 89 -11.40 -4.84 -4.97
CA SER A 89 -11.37 -3.38 -5.07
C SER A 89 -12.77 -2.84 -5.39
N ARG A 90 -13.30 -1.95 -4.55
CA ARG A 90 -14.70 -1.48 -4.62
C ARG A 90 -14.83 0.02 -4.82
N HIS A 91 -15.94 0.42 -5.43
CA HIS A 91 -16.35 1.82 -5.46
C HIS A 91 -16.93 2.26 -4.13
N ILE A 92 -16.68 3.53 -3.77
CA ILE A 92 -17.25 4.12 -2.55
C ILE A 92 -18.79 4.07 -2.51
N SER A 93 -19.44 4.25 -3.67
CA SER A 93 -20.90 4.16 -3.79
C SER A 93 -21.43 2.74 -3.56
N SER A 94 -20.69 1.72 -4.01
CA SER A 94 -21.03 0.31 -3.76
C SER A 94 -20.94 -0.01 -2.27
N ILE A 95 -19.88 0.43 -1.60
CA ILE A 95 -19.70 0.26 -0.14
C ILE A 95 -20.83 0.95 0.62
N ALA A 96 -21.17 2.19 0.25
CA ALA A 96 -22.24 2.94 0.89
C ALA A 96 -23.59 2.21 0.78
N ARG A 97 -23.90 1.67 -0.42
CA ARG A 97 -25.12 0.90 -0.68
C ARG A 97 -25.17 -0.39 0.14
N GLU A 98 -24.06 -1.14 0.19
CA GLU A 98 -23.99 -2.44 0.88
C GLU A 98 -24.07 -2.30 2.40
N LEU A 99 -23.51 -1.22 2.95
CA LEU A 99 -23.58 -0.90 4.37
C LEU A 99 -24.82 -0.08 4.76
N ASN A 100 -25.70 0.23 3.80
CA ASN A 100 -26.91 1.03 3.98
C ASN A 100 -26.66 2.40 4.65
N ILE A 101 -25.63 3.10 4.18
CA ILE A 101 -25.25 4.44 4.63
C ILE A 101 -25.17 5.42 3.46
N SER A 102 -25.16 6.71 3.74
CA SER A 102 -24.99 7.72 2.70
C SER A 102 -23.54 7.77 2.20
N VAL A 103 -23.35 8.16 0.94
CA VAL A 103 -22.01 8.34 0.34
C VAL A 103 -21.13 9.34 1.13
N PRO A 104 -21.66 10.48 1.64
CA PRO A 104 -20.87 11.37 2.51
C PRO A 104 -20.39 10.71 3.80
N VAL A 105 -21.23 9.88 4.44
CA VAL A 105 -20.85 9.13 5.65
C VAL A 105 -19.78 8.11 5.31
N ALA A 106 -19.94 7.35 4.22
CA ALA A 106 -18.92 6.44 3.73
C ALA A 106 -17.59 7.17 3.46
N ALA A 107 -17.63 8.34 2.81
CA ALA A 107 -16.44 9.14 2.50
C ALA A 107 -15.68 9.57 3.75
N LYS A 108 -16.38 9.91 4.84
CA LYS A 108 -15.75 10.24 6.13
C LYS A 108 -14.99 9.05 6.70
N HIS A 109 -15.60 7.86 6.70
CA HIS A 109 -14.95 6.65 7.20
C HIS A 109 -13.76 6.22 6.33
N ILE A 110 -13.92 6.29 5.00
CA ILE A 110 -12.84 6.00 4.05
C ILE A 110 -11.67 6.95 4.27
N LYS A 111 -11.91 8.24 4.48
CA LYS A 111 -10.84 9.21 4.75
C LYS A 111 -10.03 8.82 6.00
N ILE A 112 -10.68 8.44 7.09
CA ILE A 112 -9.99 7.98 8.32
C ILE A 112 -9.11 6.75 8.03
N LEU A 113 -9.61 5.80 7.23
CA LEU A 113 -8.84 4.62 6.83
C LEU A 113 -7.67 4.95 5.89
N GLU A 114 -7.83 5.94 5.01
CA GLU A 114 -6.76 6.44 4.12
C GLU A 114 -5.67 7.16 4.91
N ASP A 115 -6.08 8.02 5.85
CA ASP A 115 -5.18 8.81 6.71
C ASP A 115 -4.35 7.88 7.61
N ALA A 116 -4.94 6.78 8.10
CA ALA A 116 -4.24 5.72 8.83
C ALA A 116 -3.44 4.76 7.93
N GLY A 117 -3.36 5.00 6.62
CA GLY A 117 -2.55 4.20 5.70
C GLY A 117 -3.07 2.78 5.43
N LEU A 118 -4.32 2.45 5.80
CA LEU A 118 -4.89 1.11 5.65
C LEU A 118 -5.41 0.83 4.25
N ILE A 119 -5.87 1.86 3.54
CA ILE A 119 -6.40 1.74 2.18
C ILE A 119 -5.76 2.75 1.24
N GLU A 120 -5.87 2.48 -0.05
CA GLU A 120 -5.51 3.42 -1.11
C GLU A 120 -6.69 3.66 -2.04
N ARG A 121 -6.71 4.84 -2.64
CA ARG A 121 -7.70 5.27 -3.61
C ARG A 121 -7.06 5.54 -4.95
N LYS A 122 -7.59 4.89 -5.99
CA LYS A 122 -7.27 5.17 -7.40
C LYS A 122 -8.45 5.86 -8.06
N ILE A 123 -8.17 6.98 -8.72
CA ILE A 123 -9.18 7.81 -9.39
C ILE A 123 -9.13 7.55 -10.89
N PHE A 124 -10.24 7.05 -11.43
CA PHE A 124 -10.45 6.82 -12.85
C PHE A 124 -11.56 7.76 -13.35
N GLY A 125 -11.17 8.95 -13.82
CA GLY A 125 -12.14 10.00 -14.19
C GLY A 125 -12.95 10.47 -12.97
N LYS A 126 -14.26 10.19 -12.96
CA LYS A 126 -15.15 10.50 -11.82
C LYS A 126 -15.25 9.34 -10.80
N THR A 127 -14.58 8.24 -11.08
CA THR A 127 -14.76 6.99 -10.36
C THR A 127 -13.63 6.78 -9.36
N HIS A 128 -13.99 6.54 -8.10
CA HIS A 128 -13.06 6.28 -7.02
C HIS A 128 -13.07 4.78 -6.71
N VAL A 129 -11.93 4.12 -6.90
CA VAL A 129 -11.74 2.70 -6.60
C VAL A 129 -10.86 2.60 -5.36
N LEU A 130 -11.32 1.83 -4.37
CA LEU A 130 -10.66 1.64 -3.08
C LEU A 130 -10.10 0.23 -3.01
N SER A 131 -8.87 0.11 -2.55
CA SER A 131 -8.19 -1.17 -2.32
C SER A 131 -7.40 -1.16 -1.03
N LEU A 132 -7.22 -2.33 -0.41
CA LEU A 132 -6.41 -2.45 0.79
C LEU A 132 -4.93 -2.24 0.45
N LYS A 133 -4.21 -1.48 1.29
CA LYS A 133 -2.75 -1.40 1.16
C LYS A 133 -2.13 -2.69 1.68
N LYS A 134 -1.22 -3.27 0.89
CA LYS A 134 -0.48 -4.47 1.31
C LYS A 134 0.34 -4.15 2.56
N ASN A 135 0.34 -5.07 3.52
CA ASN A 135 1.12 -5.01 4.77
C ASN A 135 0.75 -3.86 5.74
N SER A 136 -0.34 -3.10 5.49
CA SER A 136 -0.69 -1.93 6.33
C SER A 136 -1.03 -2.29 7.79
N PHE A 137 -1.43 -3.53 8.05
CA PHE A 137 -1.69 -4.01 9.41
C PHE A 137 -0.44 -4.49 10.12
N ASN A 138 0.58 -4.93 9.38
CA ASN A 138 1.79 -5.47 10.00
C ASN A 138 2.55 -4.36 10.73
N THR A 139 2.59 -3.17 10.13
CA THR A 139 3.27 -2.00 10.71
C THR A 139 2.64 -1.53 12.03
N ALA A 140 1.36 -1.81 12.27
CA ALA A 140 0.69 -1.47 13.53
C ALA A 140 1.33 -2.15 14.75
N PHE A 141 1.95 -3.32 14.53
CA PHE A 141 2.60 -4.09 15.58
C PHE A 141 4.08 -3.78 15.71
N ASP A 142 4.66 -3.02 14.76
CA ASP A 142 6.08 -2.70 14.78
C ASP A 142 6.43 -2.03 16.11
N ALA A 143 5.61 -1.12 16.64
CA ALA A 143 5.85 -0.46 17.94
C ALA A 143 6.06 -1.41 19.14
N PHE A 144 5.59 -2.66 19.07
CA PHE A 144 5.75 -3.65 20.13
C PHE A 144 6.91 -4.61 19.88
N ALA A 145 7.55 -4.55 18.71
CA ALA A 145 8.67 -5.41 18.40
C ALA A 145 9.89 -4.99 19.23
N PRO A 146 10.47 -5.92 20.02
CA PRO A 146 11.59 -5.61 20.90
C PRO A 146 12.80 -5.16 20.08
N VAL A 147 13.40 -4.05 20.50
CA VAL A 147 14.63 -3.54 19.91
C VAL A 147 15.79 -3.99 20.78
N LYS A 148 16.83 -4.57 20.17
CA LYS A 148 18.08 -4.92 20.85
C LYS A 148 19.22 -4.14 20.20
N LYS A 149 19.96 -3.38 21.00
CA LYS A 149 21.23 -2.77 20.58
C LYS A 149 22.30 -3.86 20.55
N LEU A 150 23.07 -3.91 19.47
CA LEU A 150 24.16 -4.86 19.29
C LEU A 150 25.36 -4.13 18.71
N GLU A 151 26.52 -4.34 19.32
CA GLU A 151 27.81 -3.92 18.79
C GLU A 151 28.47 -5.14 18.14
N VAL A 152 28.93 -4.99 16.90
CA VAL A 152 29.62 -6.05 16.15
C VAL A 152 30.91 -5.52 15.54
N GLU A 153 31.89 -6.40 15.34
CA GLU A 153 33.10 -6.03 14.61
C GLU A 153 32.80 -5.76 13.14
N LYS A 154 33.54 -4.83 12.54
CA LYS A 154 33.45 -4.57 11.11
C LYS A 154 33.73 -5.83 10.31
N GLY A 155 32.90 -6.13 9.32
CA GLY A 155 33.02 -7.34 8.52
C GLY A 155 32.16 -8.52 9.03
N THR A 156 31.50 -8.37 10.18
CA THR A 156 30.54 -9.36 10.69
C THR A 156 29.38 -9.52 9.71
N THR A 157 29.02 -10.78 9.41
CA THR A 157 27.86 -11.05 8.56
C THR A 157 26.56 -10.83 9.32
N LEU A 158 25.48 -10.53 8.60
CA LEU A 158 24.20 -10.28 9.23
C LEU A 158 23.65 -11.50 9.99
N MET A 159 23.91 -12.70 9.48
CA MET A 159 23.54 -13.95 10.16
C MET A 159 24.31 -14.15 11.47
N GLU A 160 25.61 -13.82 11.51
CA GLU A 160 26.41 -13.90 12.74
C GLU A 160 25.93 -12.90 13.78
N ALA A 161 25.65 -11.66 13.36
CA ALA A 161 25.04 -10.64 14.20
C ALA A 161 23.68 -11.11 14.76
N PHE A 162 22.82 -11.71 13.93
CA PHE A 162 21.51 -12.18 14.41
C PHE A 162 21.61 -13.36 15.38
N LYS A 163 22.54 -14.30 15.14
CA LYS A 163 22.80 -15.45 16.02
C LYS A 163 23.30 -15.06 17.41
N SER A 164 23.92 -13.90 17.58
CA SER A 164 24.37 -13.44 18.89
C SER A 164 23.23 -12.94 19.78
N VAL A 165 22.10 -12.54 19.19
CA VAL A 165 20.96 -11.97 19.90
C VAL A 165 19.71 -12.86 19.92
N ALA A 166 19.67 -13.91 19.11
CA ALA A 166 18.55 -14.83 19.00
C ALA A 166 18.98 -16.28 18.77
N ILE A 167 18.26 -17.24 19.35
CA ILE A 167 18.45 -18.66 19.04
C ILE A 167 17.73 -18.95 17.74
N VAL A 168 18.49 -19.24 16.68
CA VAL A 168 17.93 -19.45 15.34
C VAL A 168 18.12 -20.87 14.85
N GLU A 169 17.05 -21.44 14.30
CA GLU A 169 17.11 -22.69 13.56
C GLU A 169 17.17 -22.38 12.06
N VAL A 170 18.18 -22.93 11.39
CA VAL A 170 18.39 -22.72 9.96
C VAL A 170 18.20 -24.03 9.24
N LYS A 171 17.33 -24.05 8.23
CA LYS A 171 17.09 -25.21 7.38
C LYS A 171 17.57 -24.95 5.96
N ASN A 172 18.30 -25.90 5.39
CA ASN A 172 18.65 -25.85 3.98
C ASN A 172 17.48 -26.37 3.13
N ILE A 173 16.92 -25.52 2.29
CA ILE A 173 15.86 -25.86 1.35
C ILE A 173 16.35 -25.43 -0.04
N GLY A 174 16.64 -26.41 -0.90
CA GLY A 174 17.08 -26.15 -2.28
C GLY A 174 18.41 -25.40 -2.38
N GLY A 175 19.38 -25.66 -1.49
CA GLY A 175 20.68 -24.99 -1.48
C GLY A 175 20.66 -23.56 -0.90
N ARG A 176 19.55 -23.17 -0.28
CA ARG A 176 19.37 -21.90 0.44
C ARG A 176 19.08 -22.19 1.90
N ASN A 177 19.74 -21.45 2.78
CA ASN A 177 19.49 -21.48 4.20
C ASN A 177 18.31 -20.54 4.51
N PHE A 178 17.27 -21.07 5.12
CA PHE A 178 16.14 -20.29 5.63
C PHE A 178 16.15 -20.38 7.14
N ILE A 179 16.00 -19.24 7.82
CA ILE A 179 15.66 -19.24 9.24
C ILE A 179 14.22 -19.73 9.33
N VAL A 180 14.05 -20.88 9.98
CA VAL A 180 12.76 -21.56 10.15
C VAL A 180 12.22 -21.45 11.58
N ALA A 181 13.06 -21.01 12.52
CA ALA A 181 12.64 -20.58 13.84
C ALA A 181 13.61 -19.54 14.41
N ALA A 182 13.10 -18.62 15.22
CA ALA A 182 13.89 -17.69 16.03
C ALA A 182 13.27 -17.60 17.43
N ASP A 183 14.09 -17.69 18.48
CA ASP A 183 13.66 -17.63 19.89
C ASP A 183 12.53 -18.61 20.25
N GLY A 184 12.54 -19.80 19.62
CA GLY A 184 11.55 -20.85 19.82
C GLY A 184 10.24 -20.68 19.04
N GLU A 185 10.11 -19.62 18.24
CA GLU A 185 8.96 -19.41 17.36
C GLU A 185 9.24 -19.89 15.94
N GLU A 186 8.48 -20.89 15.46
CA GLU A 186 8.55 -21.37 14.08
C GLU A 186 8.00 -20.34 13.08
N GLY A 187 8.66 -20.19 11.93
CA GLY A 187 8.21 -19.32 10.85
C GLY A 187 9.29 -19.04 9.81
N TYR A 188 8.90 -18.54 8.64
CA TYR A 188 9.84 -18.04 7.64
C TYR A 188 10.14 -16.58 7.94
N PHE A 189 11.41 -16.20 7.98
CA PHE A 189 11.83 -14.83 8.26
C PHE A 189 12.43 -14.16 7.01
N LEU A 190 12.10 -12.89 6.83
CA LEU A 190 12.76 -11.97 5.90
C LEU A 190 13.50 -10.90 6.71
N TYR A 191 14.48 -10.24 6.09
CA TYR A 191 15.15 -9.11 6.73
C TYR A 191 15.17 -7.86 5.84
N GLU A 192 15.07 -6.71 6.49
CA GLU A 192 15.25 -5.39 5.90
C GLU A 192 16.46 -4.73 6.55
N VAL A 193 17.23 -3.98 5.76
CA VAL A 193 18.35 -3.16 6.24
C VAL A 193 18.04 -1.71 5.90
N ASN A 194 18.01 -0.85 6.92
CA ASN A 194 17.64 0.57 6.80
C ASN A 194 16.29 0.76 6.07
N GLY A 195 15.31 -0.06 6.45
CA GLY A 195 13.95 -0.05 5.88
C GLY A 195 13.82 -0.58 4.45
N LYS A 196 14.88 -1.16 3.87
CA LYS A 196 14.85 -1.76 2.53
C LYS A 196 14.97 -3.28 2.60
N LEU A 197 14.06 -3.96 1.90
CA LEU A 197 14.14 -5.41 1.74
C LEU A 197 15.39 -5.78 0.93
N ILE A 198 16.18 -6.70 1.46
CA ILE A 198 17.44 -7.14 0.83
C ILE A 198 17.25 -8.53 0.22
N ASP A 199 17.64 -8.70 -1.05
CA ASP A 199 17.56 -9.97 -1.78
C ASP A 199 18.86 -10.82 -1.69
N LYS A 200 19.85 -10.33 -0.94
CA LYS A 200 21.07 -11.10 -0.62
C LYS A 200 20.79 -12.12 0.49
N ARG A 201 21.59 -13.17 0.58
CA ARG A 201 21.56 -14.06 1.75
C ARG A 201 22.11 -13.33 2.97
N ALA A 202 21.57 -13.59 4.16
CA ALA A 202 22.06 -12.96 5.38
C ALA A 202 23.51 -13.39 5.71
N GLU A 203 23.94 -14.56 5.23
CA GLU A 203 25.33 -15.02 5.30
C GLU A 203 26.28 -14.28 4.34
N GLU A 204 25.74 -13.65 3.29
CA GLU A 204 26.50 -12.92 2.28
C GLU A 204 26.42 -11.39 2.46
N PHE A 205 25.58 -10.93 3.39
CA PHE A 205 25.42 -9.52 3.71
C PHE A 205 26.36 -9.14 4.86
N VAL A 206 27.35 -8.32 4.55
CA VAL A 206 28.38 -7.86 5.49
C VAL A 206 28.02 -6.46 6.01
N LEU A 207 28.13 -6.28 7.33
CA LEU A 207 27.96 -4.99 7.98
C LEU A 207 29.28 -4.20 7.93
N GLU A 208 29.29 -3.14 7.12
CA GLU A 208 30.44 -2.25 6.91
C GLU A 208 30.29 -0.91 7.65
N GLU A 209 29.04 -0.53 7.94
CA GLU A 209 28.59 0.71 8.56
C GLU A 209 27.39 0.40 9.47
N ASP A 210 27.05 1.35 10.34
CA ASP A 210 25.91 1.22 11.23
C ASP A 210 24.60 1.06 10.46
N ALA A 211 23.75 0.15 10.92
CA ALA A 211 22.54 -0.18 10.22
C ALA A 211 21.41 -0.62 11.18
N VAL A 212 20.19 -0.20 10.85
CA VAL A 212 18.97 -0.75 11.46
C VAL A 212 18.58 -1.99 10.67
N VAL A 213 18.56 -3.13 11.35
CA VAL A 213 18.12 -4.39 10.75
C VAL A 213 16.80 -4.81 11.37
N SER A 214 15.81 -5.08 10.52
CA SER A 214 14.52 -5.60 10.95
C SER A 214 14.31 -7.02 10.42
N TRP A 215 14.18 -7.98 11.34
CA TRP A 215 13.79 -9.35 11.01
C TRP A 215 12.29 -9.51 11.14
N LYS A 216 11.61 -9.75 10.02
CA LYS A 216 10.15 -9.86 9.94
C LYS A 216 9.75 -11.31 9.73
N ARG A 217 9.00 -11.88 10.68
CA ARG A 217 8.32 -13.15 10.47
C ARG A 217 7.24 -12.97 9.40
N LEU A 218 7.24 -13.85 8.41
CA LEU A 218 6.20 -13.92 7.41
C LEU A 218 4.93 -14.51 8.04
N GLU A 219 4.04 -13.63 8.46
CA GLU A 219 2.67 -14.02 8.74
C GLU A 219 1.93 -14.32 7.42
N PRO A 220 1.24 -15.46 7.30
CA PRO A 220 0.38 -15.72 6.15
C PRO A 220 -0.82 -14.76 6.16
N VAL A 221 -0.66 -13.59 5.54
CA VAL A 221 -1.66 -12.51 5.48
C VAL A 221 -2.87 -12.89 4.61
N THR A 222 -2.68 -13.80 3.65
CA THR A 222 -3.74 -14.27 2.74
C THR A 222 -4.07 -15.74 2.99
N LYS A 223 -4.78 -16.03 4.08
CA LYS A 223 -5.38 -17.36 4.28
C LYS A 223 -6.57 -17.51 3.34
N LYS A 224 -6.36 -18.13 2.16
CA LYS A 224 -7.48 -18.52 1.28
C LYS A 224 -8.27 -19.64 1.95
N LYS A 225 -9.42 -19.31 2.53
CA LYS A 225 -10.38 -20.31 3.02
C LYS A 225 -11.28 -20.73 1.87
N LEU A 226 -11.32 -22.01 1.59
CA LEU A 226 -12.15 -22.60 0.54
C LEU A 226 -13.28 -23.39 1.20
N VAL A 227 -14.53 -23.00 0.93
CA VAL A 227 -15.69 -23.83 1.26
C VAL A 227 -16.02 -24.64 0.01
N VAL A 228 -15.64 -25.91 0.01
CA VAL A 228 -15.81 -26.81 -1.15
C VAL A 228 -17.00 -27.71 -0.89
N SER A 229 -18.03 -27.61 -1.74
CA SER A 229 -19.16 -28.54 -1.77
C SER A 229 -18.97 -29.53 -2.91
N VAL A 230 -18.90 -30.82 -2.59
CA VAL A 230 -18.82 -31.89 -3.59
C VAL A 230 -20.23 -32.25 -4.03
N LYS A 231 -20.54 -32.09 -5.32
CA LYS A 231 -21.80 -32.59 -5.88
C LYS A 231 -21.74 -34.12 -5.96
N LYS A 232 -22.79 -34.78 -5.46
CA LYS A 232 -23.03 -36.22 -5.69
C LYS A 232 -23.59 -36.44 -7.08
#